data_AF-C1HDB5-F1
#
_entry.id   AF-C1HDB5-F1
#
_cell.length_a   1.000
_cell.length_b   1.000
_cell.length_c   1.000
_cell.angle_alpha   90.00
_cell.angle_beta   90.00
_cell.angle_gamma   90.00
#
_symmetry.space_group_name_H-M   'P 1'
#
loop_
_entity.id
_entity.type
_entity.pdbx_description
1 polymer ?
#
loop_
_entity_poly.entity_id
_entity_poly.type
_entity_poly.pdbx_seq_one_letter_code
_entity_poly.pdbx_strand_id
1 'polypeptide(L)'
;MDQSLEKETQHLQVTTGIREPRERLQEHAKKLRTLQRLEPRAANLLSAAVRIMTTEQTVRAFKIYRSFLHDVLRTCGQFGQGLVVLCAVGLGKHRVVALSEEKRMMLVHWVANNTNSLYFPALSSMATQFSVPNFNKRNPTFPGNGQYCSFSFVRRDMIENLPEPFRTALKASKSWKEEQERGGLAVTNCLSMYMPETLNEDALFAVRISYKDGWNICNLFGLGDPESGGDVPEVFKD
;
A
#
# COMPACT_ATOMS: atom_id res chain seq x y z
N MET A 1 -10.27 -40.84 -4.32
CA MET A 1 -10.84 -39.89 -5.30
C MET A 1 -10.08 -38.59 -5.18
N ASP A 2 -9.80 -37.99 -6.33
CA ASP A 2 -8.55 -37.32 -6.67
C ASP A 2 -8.53 -35.84 -6.26
N GLN A 3 -7.79 -35.51 -5.19
CA GLN A 3 -7.58 -34.12 -4.73
C GLN A 3 -6.97 -33.22 -5.82
N SER A 4 -6.35 -33.81 -6.84
CA SER A 4 -5.75 -33.09 -7.97
C SER A 4 -6.81 -32.47 -8.86
N LEU A 5 -7.90 -33.22 -9.16
CA LEU A 5 -9.00 -32.78 -10.01
C LEU A 5 -9.83 -31.65 -9.36
N GLU A 6 -10.02 -31.69 -8.04
CA GLU A 6 -10.69 -30.60 -7.30
C GLU A 6 -9.88 -29.31 -7.30
N LYS A 7 -8.54 -29.38 -7.14
CA LYS A 7 -7.68 -28.19 -7.21
C LYS A 7 -7.67 -27.56 -8.60
N GLU A 8 -7.66 -28.38 -9.64
CA GLU A 8 -7.59 -27.89 -11.03
C GLU A 8 -8.92 -27.23 -11.46
N THR A 9 -10.06 -27.83 -11.10
CA THR A 9 -11.39 -27.23 -11.33
C THR A 9 -11.60 -25.96 -10.53
N GLN A 10 -11.11 -25.89 -9.29
CA GLN A 10 -11.12 -24.65 -8.51
C GLN A 10 -10.27 -23.58 -9.21
N HIS A 11 -9.03 -23.87 -9.61
CA HIS A 11 -8.17 -22.90 -10.30
C HIS A 11 -8.80 -22.39 -11.63
N LEU A 12 -9.42 -23.27 -12.40
CA LEU A 12 -10.15 -22.91 -13.62
C LEU A 12 -11.35 -22.01 -13.34
N GLN A 13 -12.25 -22.36 -12.40
CA GLN A 13 -13.39 -21.50 -12.08
C GLN A 13 -12.94 -20.16 -11.49
N VAL A 14 -11.91 -20.17 -10.65
CA VAL A 14 -11.32 -19.00 -10.00
C VAL A 14 -10.79 -18.01 -11.06
N THR A 15 -10.13 -18.47 -12.12
CA THR A 15 -9.64 -17.57 -13.19
C THR A 15 -10.75 -16.94 -14.04
N THR A 16 -11.92 -17.58 -14.18
CA THR A 16 -13.04 -17.03 -14.97
C THR A 16 -13.71 -15.83 -14.29
N GLY A 17 -13.72 -15.81 -12.95
CA GLY A 17 -14.48 -14.83 -12.16
C GLY A 17 -14.03 -13.37 -12.31
N ILE A 18 -12.81 -13.14 -12.80
CA ILE A 18 -12.25 -11.79 -13.02
C ILE A 18 -11.95 -11.50 -14.50
N ARG A 19 -12.42 -12.35 -15.41
CA ARG A 19 -12.21 -12.18 -16.86
C ARG A 19 -12.75 -10.84 -17.37
N GLU A 20 -14.01 -10.51 -17.08
CA GLU A 20 -14.62 -9.25 -17.53
C GLU A 20 -13.88 -8.00 -17.00
N PRO A 21 -13.55 -7.87 -15.68
CA PRO A 21 -12.69 -6.79 -15.21
C PRO A 21 -11.34 -6.68 -15.92
N ARG A 22 -10.68 -7.82 -16.21
CA ARG A 22 -9.37 -7.84 -16.90
C ARG A 22 -9.47 -7.32 -18.33
N GLU A 23 -10.41 -7.85 -19.11
CA GLU A 23 -10.63 -7.44 -20.50
C GLU A 23 -10.94 -5.94 -20.57
N ARG A 24 -11.78 -5.45 -19.65
CA ARG A 24 -12.12 -4.03 -19.57
C ARG A 24 -10.94 -3.14 -19.22
N LEU A 25 -10.07 -3.56 -18.29
CA LEU A 25 -8.83 -2.85 -17.96
C LEU A 25 -7.90 -2.78 -19.17
N GLN A 26 -7.75 -3.89 -19.92
CA GLN A 26 -6.93 -3.93 -21.12
C GLN A 26 -7.48 -3.01 -22.23
N GLU A 27 -8.79 -3.00 -22.43
CA GLU A 27 -9.46 -2.11 -23.37
C GLU A 27 -9.23 -0.63 -23.01
N HIS A 28 -9.40 -0.27 -21.73
CA HIS A 28 -9.16 1.10 -21.27
C HIS A 28 -7.68 1.47 -21.34
N ALA A 29 -6.76 0.54 -21.06
CA ALA A 29 -5.33 0.77 -21.21
C ALA A 29 -4.97 1.08 -22.67
N LYS A 30 -5.52 0.31 -23.63
CA LYS A 30 -5.34 0.58 -25.08
C LYS A 30 -5.91 1.94 -25.46
N LYS A 31 -7.16 2.24 -25.05
CA LYS A 31 -7.82 3.51 -25.34
C LYS A 31 -7.03 4.71 -24.80
N LEU A 32 -6.61 4.65 -23.54
CA LEU A 32 -5.84 5.72 -22.90
C LEU A 32 -4.42 5.84 -23.46
N ARG A 33 -3.80 4.74 -23.91
CA ARG A 33 -2.51 4.77 -24.58
C ARG A 33 -2.58 5.52 -25.91
N THR A 34 -3.66 5.32 -26.68
CA THR A 34 -3.89 6.04 -27.94
C THR A 34 -4.25 7.51 -27.70
N LEU A 35 -5.14 7.80 -26.74
CA LEU A 35 -5.62 9.16 -26.51
C LEU A 35 -4.63 10.03 -25.73
N GLN A 36 -3.82 9.43 -24.86
CA GLN A 36 -2.93 10.10 -23.90
C GLN A 36 -3.62 11.17 -23.02
N ARG A 37 -4.95 11.15 -22.95
CA ARG A 37 -5.78 12.08 -22.16
C ARG A 37 -7.03 11.39 -21.66
N LEU A 38 -7.61 11.91 -20.58
CA LEU A 38 -8.91 11.47 -20.07
C LEU A 38 -10.04 12.23 -20.76
N GLU A 39 -11.07 11.50 -21.17
CA GLU A 39 -12.35 12.11 -21.52
C GLU A 39 -12.98 12.75 -20.26
N PRO A 40 -13.82 13.80 -20.41
CA PRO A 40 -14.42 14.50 -19.26
C PRO A 40 -15.12 13.57 -18.26
N ARG A 41 -15.83 12.55 -18.76
CA ARG A 41 -16.47 11.54 -17.90
C ARG A 41 -15.45 10.72 -17.10
N ALA A 42 -14.34 10.32 -17.72
CA ALA A 42 -13.28 9.58 -17.08
C ALA A 42 -12.53 10.43 -16.05
N ALA A 43 -12.30 11.71 -16.35
CA ALA A 43 -11.76 12.69 -15.42
C ALA A 43 -12.63 12.81 -14.16
N ASN A 44 -13.96 12.92 -14.33
CA ASN A 44 -14.89 12.99 -13.19
C ASN A 44 -14.86 11.70 -12.34
N LEU A 45 -14.76 10.53 -12.96
CA LEU A 45 -14.62 9.25 -12.24
C LEU A 45 -13.32 9.21 -11.43
N LEU A 46 -12.22 9.67 -12.02
CA LEU A 46 -10.92 9.73 -11.34
C LEU A 46 -10.94 10.72 -10.17
N SER A 47 -11.47 11.94 -10.35
CA SER A 47 -11.61 12.92 -9.27
C SER A 47 -12.45 12.38 -8.10
N ALA A 48 -13.56 11.69 -8.42
CA ALA A 48 -14.37 11.03 -7.39
C ALA A 48 -13.62 9.91 -6.67
N ALA A 49 -12.81 9.12 -7.39
CA ALA A 49 -12.00 8.07 -6.80
C ALA A 49 -10.90 8.63 -5.90
N VAL A 50 -10.18 9.67 -6.33
CA VAL A 50 -9.16 10.36 -5.53
C VAL A 50 -9.78 10.91 -4.25
N ARG A 51 -10.94 11.59 -4.33
CA ARG A 51 -11.67 12.06 -3.15
C ARG A 51 -12.00 10.92 -2.19
N ILE A 52 -12.45 9.77 -2.68
CA ILE A 52 -12.73 8.59 -1.84
C ILE A 52 -11.46 8.04 -1.17
N MET A 53 -10.31 8.09 -1.84
CA MET A 53 -9.04 7.63 -1.28
C MET A 53 -8.49 8.56 -0.19
N THR A 54 -8.68 9.87 -0.35
CA THR A 54 -8.09 10.89 0.53
C THR A 54 -8.99 11.28 1.69
N THR A 55 -10.30 11.05 1.60
CA THR A 55 -11.25 11.36 2.68
C THR A 55 -11.60 10.12 3.49
N GLU A 56 -11.89 10.30 4.78
CA GLU A 56 -12.42 9.22 5.60
C GLU A 56 -13.79 8.78 5.07
N GLN A 57 -13.99 7.46 4.98
CA GLN A 57 -15.21 6.89 4.41
C GLN A 57 -15.99 6.19 5.50
N THR A 58 -17.23 6.60 5.73
CA THR A 58 -18.16 5.90 6.63
C THR A 58 -18.97 4.85 5.88
N VAL A 59 -19.30 5.11 4.61
CA VAL A 59 -20.11 4.24 3.75
C VAL A 59 -19.33 2.98 3.36
N ARG A 60 -19.91 1.80 3.63
CA ARG A 60 -19.29 0.49 3.35
C ARG A 60 -18.77 0.35 1.91
N ALA A 61 -19.57 0.74 0.92
CA ALA A 61 -19.18 0.68 -0.49
C ALA A 61 -17.93 1.53 -0.78
N PHE A 62 -17.80 2.70 -0.16
CA PHE A 62 -16.63 3.55 -0.31
C PHE A 62 -15.41 3.00 0.42
N LYS A 63 -15.59 2.39 1.61
CA LYS A 63 -14.51 1.68 2.31
C LYS A 63 -13.93 0.55 1.46
N ILE A 64 -14.80 -0.27 0.84
CA ILE A 64 -14.38 -1.37 -0.05
C ILE A 64 -13.60 -0.84 -1.25
N TYR A 65 -14.14 0.17 -1.93
CA TYR A 65 -13.49 0.76 -3.09
C TYR A 65 -12.15 1.43 -2.73
N ARG A 66 -12.10 2.15 -1.61
CA ARG A 66 -10.89 2.75 -1.05
C ARG A 66 -9.83 1.68 -0.75
N SER A 67 -10.19 0.60 -0.07
CA SER A 67 -9.27 -0.50 0.23
C SER A 67 -8.67 -1.07 -1.06
N PHE A 68 -9.51 -1.40 -2.04
CA PHE A 68 -9.06 -1.92 -3.33
C PHE A 68 -8.05 -0.99 -4.03
N LEU A 69 -8.32 0.32 -4.11
CA LEU A 69 -7.39 1.25 -4.74
C LEU A 69 -6.09 1.41 -3.94
N HIS A 70 -6.14 1.37 -2.60
CA HIS A 70 -4.93 1.32 -1.78
C HIS A 70 -4.13 0.03 -1.97
N ASP A 71 -4.80 -1.10 -2.15
CA ASP A 71 -4.14 -2.38 -2.39
C ASP A 71 -3.47 -2.38 -3.77
N VAL A 72 -4.11 -1.85 -4.82
CA VAL A 72 -3.46 -1.61 -6.12
C VAL A 72 -2.23 -0.72 -5.97
N LEU A 73 -2.38 0.41 -5.26
CA LEU A 73 -1.31 1.38 -5.06
C LEU A 73 -0.11 0.79 -4.30
N ARG A 74 -0.36 -0.04 -3.28
CA ARG A 74 0.68 -0.72 -2.49
C ARG A 74 1.34 -1.85 -3.28
N THR A 75 0.54 -2.69 -3.92
CA THR A 75 1.02 -3.94 -4.55
C THR A 75 1.80 -3.67 -5.84
N CYS A 76 1.49 -2.58 -6.55
CA CYS A 76 2.13 -2.27 -7.82
C CYS A 76 3.35 -1.34 -7.70
N GLY A 77 3.81 -1.03 -6.47
CA GLY A 77 5.01 -0.23 -6.22
C GLY A 77 5.02 1.10 -6.96
N GLN A 78 6.11 1.41 -7.67
CA GLN A 78 6.30 2.67 -8.41
C GLN A 78 5.22 2.95 -9.48
N PHE A 79 4.57 1.91 -10.00
CA PHE A 79 3.50 2.04 -11.01
C PHE A 79 2.11 2.23 -10.39
N GLY A 80 2.00 2.13 -9.07
CA GLY A 80 0.72 2.07 -8.36
C GLY A 80 -0.19 3.28 -8.63
N GLN A 81 0.36 4.49 -8.69
CA GLN A 81 -0.46 5.69 -8.95
C GLN A 81 -1.09 5.66 -10.35
N GLY A 82 -0.31 5.31 -11.37
CA GLY A 82 -0.80 5.19 -12.74
C GLY A 82 -1.81 4.05 -12.90
N LEU A 83 -1.61 2.93 -12.20
CA LEU A 83 -2.55 1.81 -12.23
C LEU A 83 -3.82 2.08 -11.41
N VAL A 84 -3.76 2.92 -10.38
CA VAL A 84 -4.96 3.47 -9.72
C VAL A 84 -5.80 4.29 -10.70
N VAL A 85 -5.17 5.14 -11.53
CA VAL A 85 -5.88 5.88 -12.59
C VAL A 85 -6.62 4.92 -13.52
N LEU A 86 -5.92 3.91 -14.02
CA LEU A 86 -6.50 2.91 -14.92
C LEU A 86 -7.66 2.15 -14.26
N CYS A 87 -7.49 1.68 -13.02
CA CYS A 87 -8.52 0.96 -12.27
C CYS A 87 -9.74 1.84 -11.99
N ALA A 88 -9.53 3.10 -11.59
CA ALA A 88 -10.60 4.03 -11.27
C ALA A 88 -11.46 4.36 -12.50
N VAL A 89 -10.83 4.55 -13.65
CA VAL A 89 -11.51 4.87 -14.91
C VAL A 89 -12.14 3.63 -15.56
N GLY A 90 -11.41 2.51 -15.60
CA GLY A 90 -11.84 1.31 -16.30
C GLY A 90 -12.91 0.50 -15.56
N LEU A 91 -12.80 0.39 -14.24
CA LEU A 91 -13.73 -0.38 -13.41
C LEU A 91 -14.75 0.53 -12.72
N GLY A 92 -14.25 1.61 -12.12
CA GLY A 92 -15.06 2.48 -11.27
C GLY A 92 -15.60 1.78 -10.01
N LYS A 93 -16.24 2.57 -9.15
CA LYS A 93 -16.75 2.12 -7.85
C LYS A 93 -17.71 0.94 -7.93
N HIS A 94 -18.74 1.04 -8.78
CA HIS A 94 -19.83 0.06 -8.80
C HIS A 94 -19.33 -1.36 -9.09
N ARG A 95 -18.44 -1.50 -10.07
CA ARG A 95 -17.89 -2.81 -10.47
C ARG A 95 -17.00 -3.40 -9.38
N VAL A 96 -16.11 -2.60 -8.80
CA VAL A 96 -15.23 -3.08 -7.72
C VAL A 96 -16.03 -3.52 -6.49
N VAL A 97 -17.08 -2.79 -6.13
CA VAL A 97 -17.94 -3.12 -4.98
C VAL A 97 -18.78 -4.38 -5.23
N ALA A 98 -19.14 -4.66 -6.48
CA ALA A 98 -19.87 -5.88 -6.85
C ALA A 98 -19.01 -7.16 -6.86
N LEU A 99 -17.69 -7.04 -6.91
CA LEU A 99 -16.78 -8.20 -6.81
C LEU A 99 -16.74 -8.74 -5.38
N SER A 100 -16.61 -10.06 -5.21
CA SER A 100 -16.27 -10.66 -3.91
C SER A 100 -14.86 -10.24 -3.47
N GLU A 101 -14.55 -10.40 -2.17
CA GLU A 101 -13.24 -10.06 -1.63
C GLU A 101 -12.10 -10.83 -2.29
N GLU A 102 -12.28 -12.15 -2.43
CA GLU A 102 -11.35 -13.02 -3.16
C GLU A 102 -11.09 -12.51 -4.58
N LYS A 103 -12.15 -12.21 -5.34
CA LYS A 103 -12.02 -11.68 -6.71
C LYS A 103 -11.30 -10.33 -6.75
N ARG A 104 -11.52 -9.46 -5.75
CA ARG A 104 -10.78 -8.18 -5.66
C ARG A 104 -9.29 -8.43 -5.42
N MET A 105 -8.93 -9.31 -4.49
CA MET A 105 -7.52 -9.66 -4.23
C MET A 105 -6.84 -10.26 -5.47
N MET A 106 -7.52 -11.19 -6.16
CA MET A 106 -7.02 -11.76 -7.39
C MET A 106 -6.84 -10.71 -8.50
N LEU A 107 -7.75 -9.74 -8.59
CA LEU A 107 -7.65 -8.67 -9.58
C LEU A 107 -6.45 -7.77 -9.27
N VAL A 108 -6.21 -7.42 -7.99
CA VAL A 108 -5.02 -6.67 -7.57
C VAL A 108 -3.75 -7.44 -7.93
N HIS A 109 -3.69 -8.74 -7.62
CA HIS A 109 -2.54 -9.58 -7.94
C HIS A 109 -2.32 -9.68 -9.46
N TRP A 110 -3.39 -9.83 -10.24
CA TRP A 110 -3.29 -9.83 -11.70
C TRP A 110 -2.77 -8.49 -12.24
N VAL A 111 -3.27 -7.36 -11.74
CA VAL A 111 -2.78 -6.03 -12.14
C VAL A 111 -1.28 -5.90 -11.85
N ALA A 112 -0.83 -6.34 -10.67
CA ALA A 112 0.58 -6.33 -10.29
C ALA A 112 1.46 -7.19 -11.23
N ASN A 113 1.00 -8.39 -11.61
CA ASN A 113 1.71 -9.27 -12.53
C ASN A 113 1.67 -8.83 -14.00
N ASN A 114 0.81 -7.87 -14.34
CA ASN A 114 0.62 -7.39 -15.73
C ASN A 114 0.97 -5.89 -15.88
N THR A 115 1.73 -5.34 -14.93
CA THR A 115 2.19 -3.94 -14.90
C THR A 115 2.77 -3.50 -16.24
N ASN A 116 3.68 -4.27 -16.83
CA ASN A 116 4.33 -3.95 -18.12
C ASN A 116 3.35 -3.79 -19.29
N SER A 117 2.23 -4.51 -19.28
CA SER A 117 1.23 -4.45 -20.35
C SER A 117 0.24 -3.31 -20.15
N LEU A 118 -0.11 -3.01 -18.89
CA LEU A 118 -1.14 -2.05 -18.50
C LEU A 118 -0.59 -0.63 -18.32
N TYR A 119 0.65 -0.51 -17.83
CA TYR A 119 1.28 0.76 -17.55
C TYR A 119 1.86 1.42 -18.81
N PHE A 120 1.87 2.75 -18.80
CA PHE A 120 2.55 3.60 -19.78
C PHE A 120 2.71 5.01 -19.18
N PRO A 121 3.71 5.81 -19.61
CA PRO A 121 4.08 7.06 -18.93
C PRO A 121 2.94 8.07 -18.73
N ALA A 122 2.02 8.18 -19.69
CA ALA A 122 0.89 9.11 -19.58
C ALA A 122 -0.01 8.83 -18.35
N LEU A 123 -0.09 7.58 -17.85
CA LEU A 123 -0.82 7.29 -16.62
C LEU A 123 -0.19 7.98 -15.40
N SER A 124 1.14 8.11 -15.34
CA SER A 124 1.84 8.82 -14.27
C SER A 124 1.58 10.33 -14.35
N SER A 125 1.60 10.90 -15.56
CA SER A 125 1.24 12.31 -15.79
C SER A 125 -0.19 12.60 -15.34
N MET A 126 -1.15 11.74 -15.70
CA MET A 126 -2.54 11.84 -15.25
C MET A 126 -2.66 11.68 -13.73
N ALA A 127 -1.92 10.73 -13.13
CA ALA A 127 -1.96 10.54 -11.69
C ALA A 127 -1.46 11.77 -10.93
N THR A 128 -0.40 12.41 -11.44
CA THR A 128 0.11 13.69 -10.93
C THR A 128 -0.91 14.82 -11.10
N GLN A 129 -1.51 14.94 -12.29
CA GLN A 129 -2.51 15.96 -12.59
C GLN A 129 -3.74 15.90 -11.67
N PHE A 130 -4.20 14.70 -11.33
CA PHE A 130 -5.35 14.48 -10.46
C PHE A 130 -4.97 14.28 -8.98
N SER A 131 -3.71 14.52 -8.61
CA SER A 131 -3.21 14.37 -7.24
C SER A 131 -3.54 13.02 -6.60
N VAL A 132 -3.41 11.93 -7.38
CA VAL A 132 -3.54 10.58 -6.86
C VAL A 132 -2.51 10.40 -5.73
N PRO A 133 -2.90 9.93 -4.53
CA PRO A 133 -1.96 9.79 -3.42
C PRO A 133 -0.77 8.90 -3.78
N ASN A 134 0.43 9.26 -3.32
CA ASN A 134 1.63 8.42 -3.45
C ASN A 134 2.01 7.88 -2.07
N PHE A 135 1.85 6.57 -1.82
CA PHE A 135 2.34 5.97 -0.58
C PHE A 135 3.83 5.62 -0.63
N ASN A 136 4.46 5.52 -1.80
CA ASN A 136 5.91 5.34 -1.90
C ASN A 136 6.66 6.60 -1.45
N LYS A 137 6.03 7.79 -1.50
CA LYS A 137 6.57 9.00 -0.87
C LYS A 137 6.58 8.94 0.67
N ARG A 138 5.92 7.95 1.29
CA ARG A 138 6.06 7.67 2.73
C ARG A 138 7.11 6.61 3.03
N ASN A 139 7.85 6.12 2.04
CA ASN A 139 9.22 5.73 2.37
C ASN A 139 9.83 7.02 2.92
N PRO A 140 10.33 7.03 4.17
CA PRO A 140 11.11 8.16 4.63
C PRO A 140 12.06 8.53 3.51
N THR A 141 12.13 9.80 3.11
CA THR A 141 13.26 10.29 2.32
C THR A 141 14.47 10.08 3.21
N PHE A 142 15.03 8.89 3.12
CA PHE A 142 16.24 8.54 3.83
C PHE A 142 17.37 9.34 3.16
N PRO A 143 18.33 9.86 3.93
CA PRO A 143 19.51 10.48 3.35
C PRO A 143 20.20 9.46 2.43
N GLY A 144 20.19 9.74 1.12
CA GLY A 144 20.64 8.84 0.06
C GLY A 144 19.85 9.08 -1.22
N ASN A 145 20.52 9.16 -2.37
CA ASN A 145 19.86 9.41 -3.66
C ASN A 145 19.21 8.15 -4.27
N GLY A 146 19.41 6.97 -3.67
CA GLY A 146 18.95 5.70 -4.21
C GLY A 146 17.51 5.33 -3.89
N GLN A 147 16.96 4.47 -4.76
CA GLN A 147 15.66 3.85 -4.54
C GLN A 147 15.83 2.67 -3.58
N TYR A 148 14.88 2.55 -2.65
CA TYR A 148 14.82 1.45 -1.69
C TYR A 148 13.62 0.54 -1.96
N CYS A 149 13.88 -0.76 -1.92
CA CYS A 149 12.87 -1.81 -1.86
C CYS A 149 12.43 -2.02 -0.42
N SER A 150 11.14 -1.78 -0.13
CA SER A 150 10.56 -1.98 1.20
C SER A 150 10.06 -3.42 1.38
N PHE A 151 10.45 -4.05 2.48
CA PHE A 151 10.01 -5.37 2.93
C PHE A 151 9.31 -5.23 4.28
N SER A 152 7.99 -5.38 4.30
CA SER A 152 7.14 -5.19 5.51
C SER A 152 6.37 -6.46 5.88
N PHE A 153 6.98 -7.64 5.73
CA PHE A 153 6.35 -8.95 5.93
C PHE A 153 7.05 -9.77 6.99
N VAL A 154 7.50 -9.14 8.09
CA VAL A 154 8.17 -9.89 9.15
C VAL A 154 7.13 -10.68 9.93
N ARG A 155 7.39 -11.98 10.09
CA ARG A 155 6.50 -12.85 10.85
C ARG A 155 6.36 -12.34 12.27
N ARG A 156 5.15 -12.38 12.79
CA ARG A 156 4.80 -11.78 14.08
C ARG A 156 5.60 -12.33 15.25
N ASP A 157 5.86 -13.64 15.25
CA ASP A 157 6.67 -14.33 16.25
C ASP A 157 8.11 -13.81 16.33
N MET A 158 8.65 -13.30 15.22
CA MET A 158 10.02 -12.79 15.16
C MET A 158 10.20 -11.49 15.95
N ILE A 159 9.11 -10.81 16.35
CA ILE A 159 9.19 -9.65 17.24
C ILE A 159 9.77 -10.04 18.60
N GLU A 160 9.60 -11.28 19.05
CA GLU A 160 10.19 -11.73 20.31
C GLU A 160 11.73 -11.72 20.29
N ASN A 161 12.33 -11.76 19.10
CA ASN A 161 13.77 -11.70 18.88
C ASN A 161 14.33 -10.27 18.80
N LEU A 162 13.47 -9.23 18.80
CA LEU A 162 13.96 -7.86 18.84
C LEU A 162 14.67 -7.59 20.18
N PRO A 163 15.83 -6.91 20.16
CA PRO A 163 16.49 -6.50 21.39
C PRO A 163 15.66 -5.45 22.13
N GLU A 164 15.77 -5.43 23.46
CA GLU A 164 15.30 -4.29 24.24
C GLU A 164 16.19 -3.07 24.00
N PRO A 165 15.64 -1.85 24.09
CA PRO A 165 14.26 -1.50 24.48
C PRO A 165 13.21 -1.56 23.35
N PHE A 166 13.61 -1.89 22.12
CA PHE A 166 12.75 -1.80 20.93
C PHE A 166 11.55 -2.75 20.97
N ARG A 167 11.73 -3.95 21.50
CA ARG A 167 10.65 -4.94 21.61
C ARG A 167 9.53 -4.45 22.52
N THR A 168 9.85 -3.96 23.73
CA THR A 168 8.84 -3.41 24.65
C THR A 168 8.14 -2.20 24.03
N ALA A 169 8.90 -1.28 23.44
CA ALA A 169 8.40 -0.08 22.79
C ALA A 169 7.47 -0.37 21.60
N LEU A 170 7.79 -1.41 20.80
CA LEU A 170 6.94 -1.87 19.70
C LEU A 170 5.62 -2.41 20.24
N LYS A 171 5.67 -3.27 21.26
CA LYS A 171 4.48 -3.86 21.88
C LYS A 171 3.56 -2.82 22.53
N ALA A 172 4.11 -1.71 23.00
CA ALA A 172 3.35 -0.58 23.53
C ALA A 172 2.68 0.28 22.45
N SER A 173 3.16 0.20 21.20
CA SER A 173 2.72 1.07 20.10
C SER A 173 1.24 0.87 19.73
N LYS A 174 0.62 1.96 19.27
CA LYS A 174 -0.76 1.95 18.76
C LYS A 174 -0.92 1.01 17.57
N SER A 175 0.02 1.04 16.62
CA SER A 175 -0.03 0.17 15.44
C SER A 175 0.01 -1.31 15.80
N TRP A 176 0.83 -1.71 16.77
CA TRP A 176 0.87 -3.09 17.23
C TRP A 176 -0.46 -3.52 17.86
N LYS A 177 -1.02 -2.69 18.74
CA LYS A 177 -2.32 -2.98 19.39
C LYS A 177 -3.45 -3.13 18.36
N GLU A 178 -3.54 -2.22 17.40
CA GLU A 178 -4.51 -2.31 16.30
C GLU A 178 -4.30 -3.58 15.45
N GLU A 179 -3.06 -3.99 15.22
CA GLU A 179 -2.76 -5.26 14.54
C GLU A 179 -3.16 -6.49 15.36
N GLN A 180 -3.14 -6.42 16.69
CA GLN A 180 -3.66 -7.49 17.55
C GLN A 180 -5.19 -7.54 17.53
N GLU A 181 -5.85 -6.39 17.66
CA GLU A 181 -7.32 -6.28 17.72
C GLU A 181 -8.00 -6.78 16.44
N ARG A 182 -7.34 -6.64 15.28
CA ARG A 182 -7.87 -7.11 13.98
C ARG A 182 -7.78 -8.63 13.77
N GLY A 183 -7.49 -9.40 14.83
CA GLY A 183 -7.28 -10.85 14.75
C GLY A 183 -5.90 -11.25 14.23
N GLY A 184 -5.13 -10.26 13.78
CA GLY A 184 -3.70 -10.39 13.53
C GLY A 184 -3.27 -11.19 12.32
N LEU A 185 -2.57 -10.52 11.41
CA LEU A 185 -1.87 -11.19 10.32
C LEU A 185 -0.69 -12.00 10.87
N ALA A 186 -0.33 -13.08 10.16
CA ALA A 186 0.90 -13.84 10.41
C ALA A 186 2.17 -12.97 10.32
N VAL A 187 2.05 -11.78 9.70
CA VAL A 187 3.08 -10.76 9.56
C VAL A 187 2.70 -9.47 10.29
N THR A 188 3.68 -8.63 10.57
CA THR A 188 3.50 -7.30 11.16
C THR A 188 4.04 -6.20 10.25
N ASN A 189 3.36 -5.06 10.21
CA ASN A 189 3.87 -3.83 9.59
C ASN A 189 4.58 -2.90 10.59
N CYS A 190 4.73 -3.34 11.85
CA CYS A 190 5.48 -2.60 12.86
C CYS A 190 7.00 -2.73 12.65
N LEU A 191 7.44 -3.68 11.82
CA LEU A 191 8.82 -3.86 11.41
C LEU A 191 8.92 -3.76 9.88
N SER A 192 9.91 -3.03 9.38
CA SER A 192 10.17 -2.95 7.95
C SER A 192 11.66 -2.85 7.67
N MET A 193 12.10 -3.50 6.60
CA MET A 193 13.47 -3.43 6.11
C MET A 193 13.47 -2.79 4.74
N TYR A 194 14.32 -1.81 4.53
CA TYR A 194 14.47 -1.12 3.26
C TYR A 194 15.85 -1.48 2.73
N MET A 195 15.88 -2.20 1.62
CA MET A 195 17.13 -2.57 0.94
C MET A 195 17.35 -1.63 -0.24
N PRO A 196 18.53 -1.04 -0.40
CA PRO A 196 18.81 -0.23 -1.58
C PRO A 196 18.88 -1.08 -2.84
N GLU A 197 18.62 -0.47 -3.99
CA GLU A 197 18.82 -1.14 -5.28
C GLU A 197 20.31 -1.32 -5.63
N THR A 198 21.18 -0.43 -5.12
CA THR A 198 22.62 -0.52 -5.33
C THR A 198 23.31 -1.12 -4.12
N LEU A 199 24.22 -2.09 -4.35
CA LEU A 199 24.97 -2.80 -3.31
C LEU A 199 25.90 -1.91 -2.45
N ASN A 200 26.11 -0.66 -2.86
CA ASN A 200 27.02 0.28 -2.21
C ASN A 200 26.29 1.30 -1.32
N GLU A 201 24.98 1.15 -1.16
CA GLU A 201 24.17 1.95 -0.25
C GLU A 201 23.83 1.13 1.00
N ASP A 202 23.48 1.83 2.08
CA ASP A 202 23.16 1.19 3.36
C ASP A 202 21.74 0.62 3.35
N ALA A 203 21.54 -0.55 3.96
CA ALA A 203 20.21 -1.04 4.26
C ALA A 203 19.66 -0.38 5.52
N LEU A 204 18.36 -0.16 5.57
CA LEU A 204 17.69 0.47 6.71
C LEU A 204 16.72 -0.50 7.35
N PHE A 205 16.70 -0.48 8.67
CA PHE A 205 15.78 -1.27 9.47
C PHE A 205 14.94 -0.32 10.32
N ALA A 206 13.63 -0.32 10.10
CA ALA A 206 12.70 0.57 10.77
C ALA A 206 11.78 -0.21 11.71
N VAL A 207 11.75 0.25 12.97
CA VAL A 207 10.84 -0.24 14.01
C VAL A 207 9.85 0.87 14.33
N ARG A 208 8.55 0.61 14.17
CA ARG A 208 7.49 1.55 14.55
C ARG A 208 7.12 1.33 16.01
N ILE A 209 7.37 2.35 16.82
CA ILE A 209 7.18 2.35 18.26
C ILE A 209 6.27 3.52 18.67
N SER A 210 5.86 3.57 19.94
CA SER A 210 5.11 4.72 20.44
C SER A 210 5.98 5.99 20.44
N TYR A 211 5.37 7.17 20.31
CA TYR A 211 6.12 8.43 20.34
C TYR A 211 6.95 8.59 21.61
N LYS A 212 6.32 8.34 22.77
CA LYS A 212 6.96 8.44 24.09
C LYS A 212 8.13 7.47 24.22
N ASP A 213 7.96 6.23 23.79
CA ASP A 213 9.04 5.25 23.84
C ASP A 213 10.15 5.58 22.85
N GLY A 214 9.82 6.09 21.66
CA GLY A 214 10.80 6.56 20.69
C GLY A 214 11.67 7.68 21.26
N TRP A 215 11.05 8.65 21.92
CA TRP A 215 11.79 9.71 22.62
C TRP A 215 12.71 9.17 23.72
N ASN A 216 12.19 8.27 24.56
CA ASN A 216 12.97 7.65 25.63
C ASN A 216 14.16 6.85 25.08
N ILE A 217 13.97 6.12 23.99
CA ILE A 217 15.03 5.37 23.30
C ILE A 217 16.06 6.31 22.71
N CYS A 218 15.64 7.39 22.04
CA CYS A 218 16.55 8.40 21.53
C CYS A 218 17.43 8.96 22.65
N ASN A 219 16.83 9.37 23.78
CA ASN A 219 17.56 9.87 24.94
C ASN A 219 18.52 8.82 25.53
N LEU A 220 18.08 7.56 25.65
CA LEU A 220 18.90 6.47 26.17
C LEU A 220 20.18 6.26 25.36
N PHE A 221 20.10 6.40 24.05
CA PHE A 221 21.23 6.21 23.13
C PHE A 221 21.97 7.52 22.79
N GLY A 222 21.59 8.65 23.38
CA GLY A 222 22.16 9.96 23.04
C GLY A 222 21.90 10.38 21.58
N LEU A 223 20.79 9.91 21.00
CA LEU A 223 20.37 10.28 19.65
C LEU A 223 19.57 11.59 19.71
N GLY A 224 20.20 12.68 19.31
CA GLY A 224 19.63 14.03 19.38
C GLY A 224 20.50 14.95 20.22
N ASP A 225 20.44 16.24 19.93
CA ASP A 225 21.23 17.24 20.65
C ASP A 225 20.50 17.65 21.93
N PRO A 226 21.03 17.37 23.14
CA PRO A 226 20.41 17.81 24.39
C PRO A 226 20.31 19.34 24.49
N GLU A 227 21.20 20.09 23.82
CA GLU A 227 21.14 21.56 23.83
C GLU A 227 20.00 22.10 22.98
N SER A 228 19.54 21.32 21.99
CA SER A 228 18.37 21.68 21.20
C SER A 228 17.05 21.52 21.95
N GLY A 229 17.10 21.12 23.23
CA GLY A 229 16.02 21.31 24.20
C GLY A 229 14.66 20.99 23.60
N GLY A 230 14.55 19.78 23.01
CA GLY A 230 13.27 19.29 22.53
C GLY A 230 12.39 19.04 23.75
N ASP A 231 11.82 20.11 24.32
CA ASP A 231 10.70 19.99 25.22
C ASP A 231 9.69 19.10 24.51
N VAL A 232 9.30 18.01 25.17
CA VAL A 232 8.15 17.22 24.73
C VAL A 232 7.04 18.25 24.53
N PRO A 233 6.52 18.42 23.29
CA PRO A 233 5.57 19.50 23.01
C PRO A 233 4.46 19.45 24.06
N GLU A 234 4.15 20.58 24.69
CA GLU A 234 3.23 20.64 25.86
C GLU A 234 1.91 19.91 25.64
N VAL A 235 1.48 19.75 24.38
CA VAL A 235 0.33 18.95 23.93
C VAL A 235 0.35 17.50 24.44
N PHE A 236 1.48 16.99 24.93
CA PHE A 236 1.62 15.61 25.42
C PHE A 236 1.95 15.49 26.92
N LYS A 237 1.88 16.59 27.68
CA LYS A 237 2.00 16.57 29.15
C LYS A 237 0.60 16.42 29.80
N ASP A 238 -0.11 15.36 29.45
CA ASP A 238 -1.32 14.85 30.13
C ASP A 238 -1.27 13.32 30.16
#